data_AF-A0A1X2F2Y7-F1
#
_entry.id   AF-A0A1X2F2Y7-F1
#
_cell.length_a   1.000
_cell.length_b   1.000
_cell.length_c   1.000
_cell.angle_alpha   90.00
_cell.angle_beta   90.00
_cell.angle_gamma   90.00
#
_symmetry.space_group_name_H-M   'P 1'
#
loop_
_entity.id
_entity.type
_entity.pdbx_description
1 polymer ?
#
loop_
_entity_poly.entity_id
_entity_poly.type
_entity_poly.pdbx_seq_one_letter_code
_entity_poly.pdbx_strand_id
1 'polypeptide(L)'
;MTNDVEKRWHDPGMFRSAVTYVVIVAAIAGIALAFYAFDRSLLSAVLVPTITFVGGVGAFIRTYQIWRAEGTWPIWQGAGWFLLALSLVCLAVPGSAMMS
;
A
#
# COMPACT_ATOMS: atom_id res chain seq x y z
N MET A 1 4.22 -11.94 -34.92
CA MET A 1 5.20 -11.36 -33.97
C MET A 1 4.49 -11.21 -32.65
N THR A 2 4.53 -12.26 -31.83
CA THR A 2 4.10 -12.16 -30.44
C THR A 2 5.12 -11.26 -29.75
N ASN A 3 4.66 -10.15 -29.20
CA ASN A 3 5.49 -9.23 -28.42
C ASN A 3 5.75 -9.91 -27.07
N ASP A 4 6.50 -11.02 -27.09
CA ASP A 4 6.94 -11.71 -25.89
C ASP A 4 7.96 -10.79 -25.23
N VAL A 5 7.44 -9.98 -24.32
CA VAL A 5 8.20 -9.19 -23.35
C VAL A 5 9.27 -10.11 -22.80
N GLU A 6 10.53 -9.86 -23.17
CA GLU A 6 11.66 -10.49 -22.53
C GLU A 6 11.43 -10.36 -21.02
N LYS A 7 11.33 -11.50 -20.35
CA LYS A 7 10.91 -11.68 -18.96
C LYS A 7 11.98 -11.14 -17.99
N ARG A 8 12.51 -9.93 -18.23
CA ARG A 8 13.33 -9.12 -17.34
C ARG A 8 12.42 -8.48 -16.29
N TRP A 9 11.90 -9.32 -15.41
CA TRP A 9 11.13 -8.91 -14.22
C TRP A 9 12.08 -8.46 -13.10
N HIS A 10 13.38 -8.61 -13.34
CA HIS A 10 14.47 -8.20 -12.47
C HIS A 10 14.89 -6.77 -12.76
N ASP A 11 14.10 -5.82 -12.26
CA ASP A 11 14.55 -4.44 -12.06
C ASP A 11 14.72 -4.19 -10.54
N PRO A 12 15.95 -4.35 -10.01
CA PRO A 12 16.21 -4.16 -8.58
C PRO A 12 15.99 -2.72 -8.13
N GLY A 13 16.11 -1.73 -9.03
CA GLY A 13 15.84 -0.32 -8.71
C GLY A 13 14.34 -0.07 -8.52
N MET A 14 13.53 -0.62 -9.41
CA MET A 14 12.07 -0.52 -9.31
C MET A 14 11.52 -1.28 -8.10
N PHE A 15 12.09 -2.46 -7.79
CA PHE A 15 11.74 -3.20 -6.58
C PHE A 15 12.02 -2.40 -5.31
N ARG A 16 13.23 -1.82 -5.17
CA ARG A 16 13.56 -0.97 -4.01
C ARG A 16 12.60 0.21 -3.91
N SER A 17 12.25 0.84 -5.03
CA SER A 17 11.32 1.97 -5.04
C SER A 17 9.92 1.57 -4.55
N ALA A 18 9.41 0.42 -4.99
CA ALA A 18 8.13 -0.11 -4.52
C ALA A 18 8.18 -0.50 -3.02
N VAL A 19 9.27 -1.12 -2.57
CA VAL A 19 9.48 -1.46 -1.15
C VAL A 19 9.53 -0.19 -0.30
N THR A 20 10.33 0.80 -0.69
CA THR A 20 10.42 2.09 0.02
C THR A 20 9.05 2.77 0.09
N TYR A 21 8.27 2.75 -1.01
CA TYR A 21 6.92 3.27 -1.03
C TYR A 21 6.01 2.56 0.00
N VAL A 22 6.00 1.23 -0.01
CA VAL A 22 5.20 0.43 0.94
C VAL A 22 5.63 0.70 2.39
N VAL A 23 6.93 0.75 2.66
CA VAL A 23 7.47 1.02 4.00
C VAL A 23 7.06 2.42 4.48
N ILE A 24 7.11 3.43 3.62
CA ILE A 24 6.66 4.79 3.97
C ILE A 24 5.17 4.79 4.31
N VAL A 25 4.32 4.17 3.47
CA VAL A 25 2.88 4.08 3.74
C VAL A 25 2.61 3.34 5.05
N ALA A 26 3.28 2.22 5.28
CA ALA A 26 3.14 1.42 6.49
C ALA A 26 3.61 2.18 7.73
N ALA A 27 4.69 2.96 7.64
CA ALA A 27 5.18 3.79 8.74
C ALA A 27 4.15 4.89 9.09
N ILE A 28 3.56 5.56 8.09
CA ILE A 28 2.52 6.57 8.32
C ILE A 28 1.28 5.94 8.98
N ALA A 29 0.85 4.77 8.50
CA ALA A 29 -0.25 4.02 9.12
C ALA A 29 0.09 3.57 10.55
N GLY A 30 1.34 3.17 10.79
CA GLY A 30 1.84 2.80 12.12
C GLY A 30 1.85 3.97 13.10
N ILE A 31 2.13 5.20 12.63
CA ILE A 31 2.02 6.41 13.44
C ILE A 31 0.55 6.65 13.85
N ALA A 32 -0.40 6.53 12.92
CA ALA A 32 -1.82 6.63 13.25
C ALA A 32 -2.27 5.55 14.25
N LEU A 33 -1.75 4.32 14.09
CA LEU A 33 -2.01 3.22 15.03
C LEU A 33 -1.42 3.50 16.42
N ALA A 34 -0.23 4.10 16.49
CA ALA A 34 0.37 4.51 17.74
C ALA A 34 -0.50 5.56 18.45
N PHE A 35 -0.99 6.58 17.73
CA PHE A 35 -1.94 7.55 18.28
C PHE A 35 -3.19 6.87 18.82
N TYR A 36 -3.80 5.94 18.07
CA TYR A 36 -4.94 5.16 18.54
C TYR A 36 -4.66 4.41 19.86
N ALA A 37 -3.45 3.89 20.03
CA ALA A 37 -3.07 3.20 21.27
C ALA A 37 -3.09 4.14 22.50
N PHE A 38 -2.84 5.44 22.32
CA PHE A 38 -2.84 6.44 23.38
C PHE A 38 -4.21 7.11 23.56
N ASP A 39 -4.85 7.56 22.48
CA ASP A 39 -6.06 8.38 22.53
C ASP A 39 -7.36 7.55 22.52
N ARG A 40 -7.29 6.29 22.06
CA ARG A 40 -8.43 5.39 21.82
C ARG A 40 -9.56 6.03 21.00
N SER A 41 -9.24 7.03 20.18
CA SER A 41 -10.24 7.76 19.42
C SER A 41 -10.63 6.99 18.16
N LEU A 42 -11.92 7.05 17.80
CA LEU A 42 -12.43 6.45 16.56
C LEU A 42 -11.74 7.06 15.33
N LEU A 43 -11.40 8.35 15.38
CA LEU A 43 -10.70 9.05 14.30
C LEU A 43 -9.33 8.40 14.05
N SER A 44 -8.50 8.24 15.09
CA SER A 44 -7.20 7.59 14.98
C SER A 44 -7.31 6.14 14.51
N ALA A 45 -8.36 5.43 14.94
CA ALA A 45 -8.63 4.06 14.51
C ALA A 45 -8.97 3.97 13.01
N VAL A 46 -9.82 4.88 12.49
CA VAL A 46 -10.22 4.93 11.07
C VAL A 46 -9.07 5.36 10.17
N LEU A 47 -8.18 6.23 10.64
CA LEU A 47 -7.02 6.68 9.86
C LEU A 47 -6.12 5.53 9.41
N VAL A 48 -5.93 4.49 10.23
CA VAL A 48 -5.04 3.36 9.91
C VAL A 48 -5.43 2.67 8.59
N PRO A 49 -6.64 2.10 8.43
CA PRO A 49 -7.05 1.51 7.16
C PRO A 49 -7.14 2.54 6.03
N THR A 50 -7.56 3.79 6.28
CA THR A 50 -7.65 4.82 5.25
C THR A 50 -6.28 5.14 4.63
N ILE A 51 -5.23 5.29 5.45
CA ILE A 51 -3.86 5.56 4.97
C ILE A 51 -3.38 4.41 4.08
N THR A 52 -3.57 3.16 4.52
CA THR A 52 -3.16 1.98 3.74
C THR A 52 -3.96 1.84 2.45
N PHE A 53 -5.26 2.16 2.46
CA PHE A 53 -6.12 2.15 1.28
C PHE A 53 -5.67 3.18 0.23
N VAL A 54 -5.49 4.44 0.65
CA VAL A 54 -5.00 5.52 -0.22
C VAL A 54 -3.61 5.18 -0.76
N GLY A 55 -2.75 4.59 0.07
CA GLY A 55 -1.45 4.09 -0.35
C GLY A 55 -1.55 2.99 -1.43
N GLY A 56 -2.48 2.05 -1.28
CA GLY A 56 -2.77 1.01 -2.28
C GLY A 56 -3.28 1.58 -3.60
N VAL A 57 -4.21 2.55 -3.55
CA VAL A 57 -4.69 3.28 -4.73
C VAL A 57 -3.53 4.00 -5.43
N GLY A 58 -2.67 4.68 -4.67
CA GLY A 58 -1.47 5.32 -5.21
C GLY A 58 -0.51 4.35 -5.91
N ALA A 59 -0.37 3.12 -5.38
CA ALA A 59 0.41 2.06 -6.01
C ALA A 59 -0.24 1.53 -7.31
N PHE A 60 -1.57 1.46 -7.38
CA PHE A 60 -2.26 1.14 -8.64
C PHE A 60 -2.15 2.25 -9.69
N ILE A 61 -2.20 3.52 -9.26
CA ILE A 61 -1.93 4.66 -10.15
C ILE A 61 -0.50 4.57 -10.71
N ARG A 62 0.49 4.26 -9.86
CA ARG A 62 1.88 4.01 -10.29
C ARG A 62 1.98 2.84 -11.26
N THR A 63 1.27 1.75 -11.00
CA THR A 63 1.17 0.59 -11.91
C THR A 63 0.72 1.04 -13.30
N TYR A 64 -0.33 1.86 -13.37
CA TYR A 64 -0.83 2.38 -14.65
C TYR A 64 0.18 3.30 -15.34
N GLN A 65 0.78 4.24 -14.60
CA GLN A 65 1.79 5.16 -15.14
C GLN A 65 2.99 4.40 -15.72
N ILE A 66 3.46 3.37 -15.02
CA ILE A 66 4.63 2.57 -15.44
C ILE A 66 4.27 1.66 -16.60
N TRP A 67 3.06 1.09 -16.61
CA TRP A 67 2.56 0.36 -17.76
C TRP A 67 2.50 1.25 -19.01
N ARG A 68 2.03 2.49 -18.88
CA ARG A 68 2.03 3.49 -19.97
C ARG A 68 3.44 3.89 -20.42
N ALA A 69 4.44 3.74 -19.56
CA ALA A 69 5.84 4.03 -19.85
C ALA A 69 6.66 2.77 -20.20
N GLU A 70 5.99 1.65 -20.52
CA GLU A 70 6.61 0.36 -20.89
C GLU A 70 7.59 -0.22 -19.82
N GLY A 71 7.43 0.16 -18.55
CA GLY A 71 8.25 -0.31 -17.44
C GLY A 71 7.71 -1.56 -16.72
N THR A 72 8.39 -1.98 -15.65
CA THR A 72 8.08 -3.21 -14.88
C THR A 72 6.88 -3.04 -13.93
N TRP A 73 5.69 -2.87 -14.50
CA TRP A 73 4.43 -2.64 -13.79
C TRP A 73 4.00 -3.73 -12.78
N PRO A 74 4.32 -5.04 -12.92
CA PRO A 74 3.82 -6.06 -11.98
C PRO A 74 4.31 -5.86 -10.53
N ILE A 75 5.49 -5.24 -10.35
CA ILE A 75 6.06 -4.94 -9.03
C ILE A 75 5.15 -3.96 -8.27
N TRP A 76 4.70 -2.91 -8.95
CA TRP A 76 3.80 -1.90 -8.38
C TRP A 76 2.40 -2.43 -8.16
N GLN A 77 1.96 -3.37 -8.99
CA GLN A 77 0.68 -4.05 -8.80
C GLN A 77 0.70 -4.90 -7.51
N GLY A 78 1.79 -5.63 -7.27
CA GLY A 78 2.00 -6.38 -6.04
C GLY A 78 2.01 -5.48 -4.81
N ALA A 79 2.68 -4.32 -4.88
CA ALA A 79 2.65 -3.32 -3.81
C ALA A 79 1.23 -2.80 -3.53
N GLY A 80 0.45 -2.54 -4.58
CA GLY A 80 -0.96 -2.14 -4.46
C GLY A 80 -1.82 -3.21 -3.78
N TRP A 81 -1.69 -4.47 -4.20
CA TRP A 81 -2.39 -5.59 -3.56
C TRP A 81 -2.00 -5.78 -2.11
N PHE A 82 -0.71 -5.66 -1.78
CA PHE A 82 -0.24 -5.76 -0.40
C PHE A 82 -0.85 -4.67 0.49
N LEU A 83 -0.82 -3.41 0.05
CA LEU A 83 -1.40 -2.29 0.81
C LEU A 83 -2.92 -2.38 0.91
N LEU A 84 -3.60 -2.89 -0.12
CA LEU A 84 -5.03 -3.15 -0.08
C LEU A 84 -5.38 -4.26 0.91
N ALA A 85 -4.65 -5.38 0.91
CA ALA A 85 -4.83 -6.45 1.89
C ALA A 85 -4.56 -5.95 3.31
N LEU A 86 -3.49 -5.16 3.50
CA LEU A 86 -3.18 -4.52 4.78
C LEU A 86 -4.32 -3.59 5.22
N SER A 87 -4.91 -2.83 4.31
CA SER A 87 -6.09 -2.00 4.61
C SER A 87 -7.27 -2.81 5.13
N LEU A 88 -7.56 -3.95 4.51
CA LEU A 88 -8.64 -4.83 4.96
C LEU A 88 -8.36 -5.39 6.35
N VAL A 89 -7.11 -5.78 6.63
CA VAL A 89 -6.69 -6.20 7.99
C VAL A 89 -6.84 -5.06 9.00
N CYS A 90 -6.45 -3.84 8.62
CA CYS A 90 -6.54 -2.66 9.47
C CYS A 90 -7.98 -2.21 9.76
N LEU A 91 -9.01 -2.70 9.06
CA LEU A 91 -10.41 -2.46 9.43
C LEU A 91 -10.78 -3.05 10.81
N ALA A 92 -10.00 -4.02 11.31
CA ALA A 92 -10.16 -4.51 12.67
C ALA A 92 -9.89 -3.43 13.75
N VAL A 93 -9.08 -2.41 13.42
CA VAL A 93 -8.74 -1.32 14.36
C VAL A 93 -9.97 -0.47 14.71
N PRO A 94 -10.69 0.15 13.74
CA PRO A 94 -11.93 0.87 14.05
C PRO A 94 -13.03 -0.07 14.55
N GLY A 95 -13.07 -1.34 14.10
CA GLY A 95 -13.96 -2.34 14.67
C GLY A 95 -13.78 -2.47 16.18
N SER A 96 -12.53 -2.59 16.66
CA SER A 96 -12.24 -2.64 18.09
C SER A 96 -12.63 -1.38 18.85
N ALA A 97 -12.50 -0.20 18.24
CA ALA A 97 -12.85 1.09 18.85
C ALA A 97 -14.37 1.27 18.98
N MET A 98 -15.17 0.68 18.08
CA MET A 98 -16.64 0.70 18.17
C MET A 98 -17.18 -0.25 19.25
N MET A 99 -16.37 -1.22 19.67
CA MET A 99 -16.74 -2.26 20.63
C MET A 99 -16.25 -1.99 22.06
N SER A 100 -15.40 -0.97 22.25
CA SER A 100 -14.85 -0.53 23.54
C SER A 100 -15.68 0.58 24.17
#